data_AF-A0A061P3G5-F1
#
_entry.id   AF-A0A061P3G5-F1
#
_cell.length_a   1.000
_cell.length_b   1.000
_cell.length_c   1.000
_cell.angle_alpha   90.00
_cell.angle_beta   90.00
_cell.angle_gamma   90.00
#
_symmetry.space_group_name_H-M   'P 1'
#
loop_
_entity.id
_entity.type
_entity.pdbx_description
1 polymer ?
#
loop_
_entity_poly.entity_id
_entity_poly.type
_entity_poly.pdbx_seq_one_letter_code
_entity_poly.pdbx_strand_id
1 'polypeptide(L)'
;MSSILVSYQWEWFIIAEISSWLSLLLFGALRYLWQRKNASILFLITFIGMTLFQAVLALVVYRETGEVSPFTIIITIFVLYACTFGISDFRRLDRWMRKKIGQFRGQDLLTPRDRERMRKQRDPRQIMRKDFLVTSVHVLIFLSVQVFFWSQGPVPVSSWGESLRDIGEWFSAGDYEQSPYASETVFAICSVWLIVVVIDVIYSASHLFSLGSRS
;
A
#
# COMPACT_ATOMS: atom_id res chain seq x y z
N MET A 1 -10.46 -2.26 32.79
CA MET A 1 -11.66 -1.75 32.07
C MET A 1 -11.17 -1.30 30.72
N SER A 2 -11.52 -1.98 29.63
CA SER A 2 -11.10 -1.56 28.29
C SER A 2 -11.69 -0.18 27.99
N SER A 3 -10.86 0.75 27.51
CA SER A 3 -11.35 2.08 27.12
C SER A 3 -12.34 1.96 25.95
N ILE A 4 -13.28 2.91 25.84
CA ILE A 4 -14.28 2.95 24.75
C ILE A 4 -13.61 2.90 23.37
N LEU A 5 -12.39 3.44 23.25
CA LEU A 5 -11.61 3.41 22.01
C LEU A 5 -11.20 1.98 21.62
N VAL A 6 -10.82 1.15 22.59
CA VAL A 6 -10.39 -0.24 22.32
C VAL A 6 -11.61 -1.12 22.01
N SER A 7 -12.68 -0.96 22.77
CA SER A 7 -13.90 -1.76 22.60
C SER A 7 -14.58 -1.55 21.24
N TYR A 8 -14.47 -0.34 20.67
CA TYR A 8 -15.05 0.03 19.37
C TYR A 8 -13.99 0.43 18.34
N GLN A 9 -12.81 -0.19 18.40
CA GLN A 9 -11.66 0.18 17.57
C GLN A 9 -11.96 0.11 16.07
N TRP A 10 -12.77 -0.86 15.64
CA TRP A 10 -13.12 -1.04 14.23
C TRP A 10 -14.08 0.03 13.74
N GLU A 11 -15.06 0.40 14.55
CA GLU A 11 -16.03 1.45 14.26
C GLU A 11 -15.34 2.81 14.14
N TRP A 12 -14.44 3.13 15.08
CA TRP A 12 -13.64 4.35 15.03
C TRP A 12 -12.75 4.39 13.79
N PHE A 13 -12.15 3.26 13.43
CA PHE A 13 -11.35 3.15 12.22
C PHE A 13 -12.19 3.38 10.96
N ILE A 14 -13.35 2.73 10.83
CA ILE A 14 -14.25 2.86 9.67
C ILE A 14 -14.76 4.30 9.54
N ILE A 15 -15.18 4.92 10.64
CA ILE A 15 -15.65 6.32 10.64
C ILE A 15 -14.53 7.26 10.17
N ALA A 16 -13.33 7.08 10.71
CA ALA A 16 -12.17 7.88 10.30
C ALA A 16 -11.82 7.67 8.83
N GLU A 17 -11.95 6.44 8.32
CA GLU A 17 -11.67 6.08 6.93
C GLU A 17 -12.67 6.74 5.98
N ILE A 18 -13.97 6.57 6.23
CA ILE A 18 -15.04 7.20 5.43
C ILE A 18 -14.88 8.74 5.43
N SER A 19 -14.58 9.32 6.60
CA SER A 19 -14.36 10.76 6.74
C SER A 19 -13.12 11.24 5.97
N SER A 20 -12.07 10.42 5.93
CA SER A 20 -10.84 10.68 5.17
C SER A 20 -11.10 10.69 3.67
N TRP A 21 -11.79 9.67 3.16
CA TRP A 21 -12.18 9.59 1.73
C TRP A 21 -13.07 10.76 1.32
N LEU A 22 -14.09 11.08 2.13
CA LEU A 22 -14.96 12.22 1.88
C LEU A 22 -14.17 13.54 1.85
N SER A 23 -13.23 13.71 2.76
CA SER A 23 -12.36 14.89 2.80
C SER A 23 -11.50 15.00 1.54
N LEU A 24 -10.90 13.91 1.06
CA LEU A 24 -10.13 13.92 -0.20
C LEU A 24 -11.00 14.27 -1.41
N LEU A 25 -12.21 13.73 -1.49
CA LEU A 25 -13.15 14.04 -2.57
C LEU A 25 -13.54 15.52 -2.55
N LEU A 26 -13.87 16.07 -1.39
CA LEU A 26 -14.21 17.49 -1.23
C LEU A 26 -13.02 18.40 -1.50
N PHE A 27 -11.81 18.01 -1.07
CA PHE A 27 -10.56 18.68 -1.42
C PHE A 27 -10.42 18.79 -2.95
N GLY A 28 -10.58 17.68 -3.66
CA GLY A 28 -10.48 17.63 -5.12
C GLY A 28 -11.56 18.48 -5.80
N ALA A 29 -12.82 18.29 -5.41
CA ALA A 29 -13.95 19.04 -5.95
C ALA A 29 -13.76 20.56 -5.79
N LEU A 30 -13.44 21.03 -4.59
CA LEU A 30 -13.25 22.46 -4.35
C LEU A 30 -12.03 23.02 -5.06
N ARG A 31 -10.93 22.26 -5.12
CA ARG A 31 -9.68 22.70 -5.72
C ARG A 31 -9.76 22.82 -7.24
N TYR A 32 -10.41 21.88 -7.91
CA TYR A 32 -10.38 21.81 -9.38
C TYR A 32 -11.72 22.20 -10.04
N LEU A 33 -12.87 21.85 -9.44
CA LEU A 33 -14.18 22.24 -9.99
C LEU A 33 -14.49 23.70 -9.62
N TRP A 34 -14.45 24.04 -8.32
CA TRP A 34 -14.77 25.40 -7.85
C TRP A 34 -13.57 26.36 -7.77
N GLN A 35 -12.35 25.89 -8.01
CA GLN A 35 -11.11 26.68 -7.94
C GLN A 35 -10.87 27.41 -6.60
N ARG A 36 -11.52 26.98 -5.51
CA ARG A 36 -11.39 27.55 -4.16
C ARG A 36 -10.24 26.91 -3.40
N LYS A 37 -9.02 27.34 -3.72
CA LYS A 37 -7.77 26.78 -3.16
C LYS A 37 -7.69 26.87 -1.63
N ASN A 38 -8.13 27.97 -1.04
CA ASN A 38 -8.03 28.17 0.41
C ASN A 38 -9.02 27.26 1.18
N ALA A 39 -10.24 27.12 0.66
CA ALA A 39 -11.24 26.25 1.25
C ALA A 39 -10.86 24.76 1.12
N SER A 40 -10.18 24.37 0.03
CA SER A 40 -9.76 22.98 -0.12
C SER A 40 -8.66 22.58 0.88
N ILE A 41 -7.79 23.50 1.30
CA ILE A 41 -6.73 23.21 2.29
C ILE A 41 -7.31 22.67 3.60
N LEU A 42 -8.49 23.17 4.03
CA LEU A 42 -9.16 22.65 5.24
C LEU A 42 -9.40 21.14 5.13
N PHE A 43 -9.94 20.66 4.01
CA PHE A 43 -10.21 19.24 3.81
C PHE A 43 -8.93 18.41 3.71
N LEU A 44 -7.84 18.97 3.19
CA LEU A 44 -6.54 18.30 3.21
C LEU A 44 -6.02 18.16 4.64
N ILE A 45 -6.17 19.18 5.48
CA ILE A 45 -5.80 19.13 6.91
C ILE A 45 -6.67 18.11 7.65
N THR A 46 -7.99 18.11 7.40
CA THR A 46 -8.91 17.12 7.99
C THR A 46 -8.51 15.71 7.62
N PHE A 47 -8.20 15.45 6.35
CA PHE A 47 -7.69 14.15 5.90
C PHE A 47 -6.44 13.72 6.68
N ILE A 48 -5.43 14.60 6.76
CA ILE A 48 -4.20 14.31 7.50
C ILE A 48 -4.49 14.05 8.99
N GLY A 49 -5.38 14.84 9.60
CA GLY A 49 -5.78 14.68 10.99
C GLY A 49 -6.46 13.34 11.25
N MET A 50 -7.34 12.89 10.35
CA MET A 50 -8.01 11.58 10.46
C MET A 50 -7.02 10.43 10.30
N THR A 51 -6.05 10.53 9.38
CA THR A 51 -4.96 9.54 9.27
C THR A 51 -4.10 9.50 10.53
N LEU A 52 -3.78 10.65 11.11
CA LEU A 52 -3.05 10.70 12.39
C LEU A 52 -3.86 10.07 13.52
N PHE A 53 -5.17 10.32 13.57
CA PHE A 53 -6.07 9.72 14.54
C PHE A 53 -6.06 8.19 14.45
N GLN A 54 -6.12 7.61 13.24
CA GLN A 54 -5.99 6.16 13.05
C GLN A 54 -4.67 5.62 13.59
N ALA A 55 -3.55 6.32 13.34
CA ALA A 55 -2.23 5.94 13.88
C ALA A 55 -2.21 5.94 15.41
N VAL A 56 -2.79 6.98 16.03
CA VAL A 56 -2.92 7.07 17.49
C VAL A 56 -3.83 5.96 18.05
N LEU A 57 -4.94 5.67 17.38
CA LEU A 57 -5.86 4.60 17.78
C LEU A 57 -5.14 3.24 17.81
N ALA A 58 -4.35 2.90 16.78
CA ALA A 58 -3.55 1.68 16.78
C ALA A 58 -2.53 1.63 17.92
N LEU A 59 -1.88 2.76 18.23
CA LEU A 59 -0.94 2.84 19.34
C LEU A 59 -1.62 2.62 20.70
N VAL A 60 -2.81 3.19 20.89
CA VAL A 60 -3.61 3.00 22.12
C VAL A 60 -4.02 1.55 22.26
N VAL A 61 -4.53 0.93 21.19
CA VAL A 61 -4.90 -0.49 21.18
C VAL A 61 -3.71 -1.36 21.55
N TYR A 62 -2.56 -1.18 20.90
CA TYR A 62 -1.35 -1.95 21.20
C TYR A 62 -0.88 -1.78 22.65
N ARG A 63 -0.96 -0.56 23.21
CA ARG A 63 -0.57 -0.31 24.61
C ARG A 63 -1.49 -0.98 25.63
N GLU A 64 -2.78 -1.07 25.33
CA GLU A 64 -3.78 -1.67 26.23
C GLU A 64 -3.82 -3.19 26.12
N THR A 65 -3.64 -3.75 24.92
CA THR A 65 -3.68 -5.21 24.71
C THR A 65 -2.31 -5.86 24.90
N GLY A 66 -1.21 -5.15 24.62
CA GLY A 66 0.13 -5.72 24.58
C GLY A 66 0.39 -6.62 23.37
N GLU A 67 -0.60 -6.80 22.49
CA GLU A 67 -0.59 -7.75 21.38
C GLU A 67 -0.58 -7.05 20.02
N VAL A 68 0.24 -7.58 19.10
CA VAL A 68 0.20 -7.18 17.68
C VAL A 68 -0.98 -7.87 17.02
N SER A 69 -2.16 -7.26 17.14
CA SER A 69 -3.39 -7.77 16.54
C SER A 69 -3.47 -7.43 15.04
N PRO A 70 -4.32 -8.14 14.25
CA PRO A 70 -4.55 -7.80 12.84
C PRO A 70 -4.91 -6.33 12.61
N PHE A 71 -5.66 -5.74 13.55
CA PHE A 71 -6.00 -4.32 13.54
C PHE A 71 -4.75 -3.42 13.54
N THR A 72 -3.83 -3.67 14.46
CA THR A 72 -2.57 -2.90 14.57
C THR A 72 -1.67 -3.09 13.36
N ILE A 73 -1.63 -4.29 12.78
CA ILE A 73 -0.87 -4.59 11.56
C ILE A 73 -1.42 -3.78 10.38
N ILE A 74 -2.74 -3.83 10.16
CA ILE A 74 -3.40 -3.13 9.05
C ILE A 74 -3.11 -1.63 9.13
N ILE A 75 -3.32 -1.00 10.29
CA ILE A 75 -3.08 0.44 10.44
C ILE A 75 -1.60 0.78 10.27
N THR A 76 -0.69 -0.05 10.78
CA THR A 76 0.75 0.17 10.61
C THR A 76 1.13 0.19 9.13
N ILE A 77 0.60 -0.73 8.33
CA ILE A 77 0.83 -0.76 6.87
C ILE A 77 0.29 0.53 6.22
N PHE A 78 -0.93 0.96 6.57
CA PHE A 78 -1.50 2.21 6.07
C PHE A 78 -0.65 3.43 6.40
N VAL A 79 -0.19 3.55 7.64
CA VAL A 79 0.65 4.66 8.11
C VAL A 79 2.00 4.65 7.39
N LEU A 80 2.65 3.47 7.29
CA LEU A 80 3.91 3.34 6.57
C LEU A 80 3.75 3.75 5.10
N TYR A 81 2.68 3.33 4.43
CA TYR A 81 2.38 3.75 3.06
C TYR A 81 2.18 5.27 2.95
N ALA A 82 1.40 5.87 3.86
CA ALA A 82 1.16 7.32 3.89
C ALA A 82 2.47 8.11 4.05
N CYS A 83 3.37 7.65 4.92
CA CYS A 83 4.66 8.30 5.18
C CYS A 83 5.67 8.13 4.02
N THR A 84 5.67 6.99 3.34
CA THR A 84 6.68 6.64 2.32
C THR A 84 6.24 7.06 0.91
N PHE A 85 5.07 6.60 0.48
CA PHE A 85 4.58 6.78 -0.89
C PHE A 85 3.51 7.87 -1.01
N GLY A 86 2.81 8.17 0.08
CA GLY A 86 1.66 9.08 0.09
C GLY A 86 1.93 10.44 -0.56
N ILE A 87 3.06 11.09 -0.24
CA ILE A 87 3.41 12.40 -0.81
C ILE A 87 3.64 12.32 -2.33
N SER A 88 4.34 11.29 -2.80
CA SER A 88 4.65 11.09 -4.22
C SER A 88 3.37 10.84 -5.02
N ASP A 89 2.51 9.97 -4.49
CA ASP A 89 1.26 9.58 -5.13
C ASP A 89 0.25 10.72 -5.14
N PHE A 90 0.15 11.49 -4.05
CA PHE A 90 -0.67 12.70 -4.02
C PHE A 90 -0.23 13.74 -5.06
N ARG A 91 1.08 13.92 -5.25
CA ARG A 91 1.61 14.81 -6.31
C ARG A 91 1.29 14.28 -7.72
N ARG A 92 1.30 12.95 -7.92
CA ARG A 92 0.93 12.33 -9.20
C ARG A 92 -0.56 12.52 -9.48
N LEU A 93 -1.39 12.33 -8.47
CA LEU A 93 -2.83 12.54 -8.53
C LEU A 93 -3.17 14.00 -8.82
N ASP A 94 -2.55 14.98 -8.14
CA ASP A 94 -2.76 16.43 -8.40
C ASP A 94 -2.48 16.78 -9.88
N ARG A 95 -1.38 16.25 -10.46
CA ARG A 95 -1.07 16.46 -11.89
C ARG A 95 -2.11 15.80 -12.82
N TRP A 96 -2.51 14.57 -12.51
CA TRP A 96 -3.51 13.86 -13.29
C TRP A 96 -4.87 14.57 -13.26
N MET A 97 -5.30 15.05 -12.09
CA MET A 97 -6.54 15.81 -11.95
C MET A 97 -6.50 17.14 -12.71
N ARG A 98 -5.41 17.91 -12.61
CA ARG A 98 -5.23 19.14 -13.40
C ARG A 98 -5.33 18.89 -14.89
N LYS A 99 -4.73 17.79 -15.38
CA LYS A 99 -4.83 17.39 -16.78
C LYS A 99 -6.28 17.06 -17.16
N LYS A 100 -6.93 16.17 -16.40
CA LYS A 100 -8.26 15.65 -16.73
C LYS A 100 -9.34 16.73 -16.65
N ILE A 101 -9.35 17.49 -15.55
CA ILE A 101 -10.34 18.55 -15.31
C ILE A 101 -10.04 19.78 -16.17
N GLY A 102 -8.75 20.09 -16.41
CA GLY A 102 -8.36 21.13 -17.36
C GLY A 102 -8.86 20.84 -18.77
N GLN A 103 -8.64 19.62 -19.28
CA GLN A 103 -9.18 19.18 -20.56
C GLN A 103 -10.71 19.24 -20.61
N PHE A 104 -11.39 18.78 -19.55
CA PHE A 104 -12.85 18.85 -19.45
C PHE A 104 -13.40 20.28 -19.51
N ARG A 105 -12.66 21.26 -18.98
CA ARG A 105 -13.06 22.68 -18.95
C ARG A 105 -12.49 23.51 -20.10
N GLY A 106 -11.71 22.93 -21.00
CA GLY A 106 -10.97 23.66 -22.03
C GLY A 106 -9.92 24.63 -21.46
N GLN A 107 -9.44 24.41 -20.23
CA GLN A 107 -8.46 25.26 -19.55
C GLN A 107 -7.15 24.51 -19.33
N ASP A 108 -6.02 25.14 -19.60
CA ASP A 108 -4.71 24.55 -19.34
C ASP A 108 -4.27 24.80 -17.90
N LEU A 109 -4.49 23.81 -17.03
CA LEU A 109 -4.12 23.86 -15.61
C LEU A 109 -2.71 23.30 -15.33
N LEU A 110 -2.01 22.82 -16.36
CA LEU A 110 -0.69 22.20 -16.26
C LEU A 110 0.42 23.24 -16.47
N THR A 111 1.45 23.21 -15.62
CA THR A 111 2.63 24.04 -15.85
C THR A 111 3.58 23.39 -16.87
N PRO A 112 4.49 24.15 -17.52
CA PRO A 112 5.52 23.58 -18.39
C PRO A 112 6.38 22.51 -17.69
N ARG A 113 6.70 22.73 -16.40
CA ARG A 113 7.42 21.75 -15.57
C ARG A 113 6.63 20.46 -15.34
N ASP A 114 5.31 20.55 -15.18
CA ASP A 114 4.45 19.36 -15.06
C ASP A 114 4.48 18.53 -16.34
N ARG A 115 4.42 19.18 -17.51
CA ARG A 115 4.51 18.51 -18.81
C ARG A 115 5.84 17.80 -19.01
N GLU A 116 6.95 18.45 -18.64
CA GLU A 116 8.27 17.83 -18.74
C GLU A 116 8.39 16.60 -17.83
N ARG A 117 7.90 16.68 -16.59
CA ARG A 117 7.86 15.53 -15.67
C ARG A 117 6.97 14.41 -16.19
N MET A 118 5.79 14.73 -16.71
CA MET A 118 4.90 13.74 -17.31
C MET A 118 5.51 13.09 -18.57
N ARG A 119 6.28 13.84 -19.37
CA ARG A 119 7.00 13.32 -20.53
C ARG A 119 8.10 12.35 -20.11
N LYS A 120 8.92 12.71 -19.11
CA LYS A 120 9.95 11.81 -18.55
C LYS A 120 9.33 10.54 -17.97
N GLN A 121 8.23 10.67 -17.23
CA GLN A 121 7.47 9.53 -16.70
C GLN A 121 6.83 8.62 -17.77
N ARG A 122 6.79 9.05 -19.03
CA ARG A 122 6.23 8.28 -20.15
C ARG A 122 7.31 7.66 -21.04
N ASP A 123 8.59 7.85 -20.72
CA ASP A 123 9.70 7.21 -21.42
C ASP A 123 9.67 5.69 -21.14
N PRO A 124 9.47 4.84 -22.16
CA PRO A 124 9.38 3.39 -21.98
C PRO A 124 10.60 2.78 -21.26
N ARG A 125 11.80 3.32 -21.52
CA ARG A 125 13.03 2.84 -20.88
C ARG A 125 13.08 3.19 -19.39
N GLN A 126 12.55 4.36 -19.02
CA GLN A 126 12.47 4.76 -17.61
C GLN A 126 11.39 3.99 -16.86
N ILE A 127 10.23 3.74 -17.49
CA ILE A 127 9.15 2.93 -16.92
C ILE A 127 9.68 1.54 -16.59
N MET A 128 10.29 0.87 -17.56
CA MET A 128 10.83 -0.49 -17.38
C MET A 128 11.86 -0.57 -16.25
N ARG A 129 12.84 0.35 -16.21
CA ARG A 129 13.87 0.36 -15.16
C ARG A 129 13.26 0.58 -13.78
N LYS A 130 12.27 1.47 -13.70
CA LYS A 130 11.56 1.75 -12.45
C LYS A 130 10.77 0.52 -12.01
N ASP A 131 9.98 -0.08 -12.91
CA ASP A 131 9.15 -1.24 -12.60
C ASP A 131 10.02 -2.40 -12.13
N PHE A 132 11.11 -2.70 -12.85
CA PHE A 132 12.06 -3.72 -12.45
C PHE A 132 12.68 -3.45 -11.07
N LEU A 133 13.09 -2.20 -10.80
CA LEU A 133 13.65 -1.83 -9.50
C LEU A 133 12.63 -1.99 -8.36
N VAL A 134 11.39 -1.52 -8.59
CA VAL A 134 10.31 -1.60 -7.59
C VAL A 134 9.96 -3.06 -7.31
N THR A 135 9.78 -3.88 -8.34
CA THR A 135 9.53 -5.32 -8.20
C THR A 135 10.70 -6.01 -7.52
N SER A 136 11.95 -5.66 -7.85
CA SER A 136 13.13 -6.24 -7.19
C SER A 136 13.18 -5.92 -5.69
N VAL A 137 12.88 -4.66 -5.32
CA VAL A 137 12.80 -4.23 -3.91
C VAL A 137 11.66 -4.95 -3.20
N HIS A 138 10.49 -5.10 -3.83
CA HIS A 138 9.33 -5.77 -3.25
C HIS A 138 9.58 -7.26 -3.02
N VAL A 139 10.21 -7.95 -3.99
CA VAL A 139 10.66 -9.34 -3.83
C VAL A 139 11.69 -9.45 -2.72
N LEU A 140 12.67 -8.54 -2.65
CA LEU A 140 13.69 -8.55 -1.60
C LEU A 140 13.08 -8.38 -0.20
N ILE A 141 12.15 -7.44 -0.03
CA ILE A 141 11.42 -7.24 1.23
C ILE A 141 10.59 -8.48 1.56
N PHE A 142 9.86 -9.02 0.58
CA PHE A 142 9.07 -10.23 0.76
C PHE A 142 9.95 -11.38 1.26
N LEU A 143 11.05 -11.69 0.57
CA LEU A 143 11.97 -12.76 0.97
C LEU A 143 12.55 -12.53 2.37
N SER A 144 12.91 -11.29 2.70
CA SER A 144 13.43 -10.94 4.04
C SER A 144 12.40 -11.22 5.13
N VAL A 145 11.14 -10.86 4.88
CA VAL A 145 10.03 -11.11 5.80
C VAL A 145 9.71 -12.60 5.89
N GLN A 146 9.78 -13.36 4.78
CA GLN A 146 9.59 -14.81 4.79
C GLN A 146 10.64 -15.51 5.66
N VAL A 147 11.92 -15.17 5.46
CA VAL A 147 13.02 -15.69 6.27
C VAL A 147 12.82 -15.36 7.75
N PHE A 148 12.40 -14.13 8.06
CA PHE A 148 12.09 -13.72 9.43
C PHE A 148 10.96 -14.58 10.02
N PHE A 149 9.83 -14.72 9.33
CA PHE A 149 8.71 -15.50 9.87
C PHE A 149 9.00 -16.99 9.98
N TRP A 150 9.70 -17.59 9.01
CA TRP A 150 10.10 -18.99 9.07
C TRP A 150 11.10 -19.25 10.19
N SER A 151 11.95 -18.27 10.53
CA SER A 151 12.85 -18.38 11.69
C SER A 151 12.12 -18.44 13.05
N GLN A 152 10.88 -17.96 13.09
CA GLN A 152 10.01 -18.05 14.27
C GLN A 152 9.07 -19.26 14.22
N GLY A 153 9.05 -19.99 13.08
CA GLY A 153 8.19 -21.12 12.84
C GLY A 153 8.66 -22.41 13.52
N PRO A 154 7.82 -23.45 13.52
CA PRO A 154 8.15 -24.74 14.13
C PRO A 154 9.20 -25.54 13.33
N VAL A 155 9.45 -25.16 12.07
CA VAL A 155 10.34 -25.90 11.16
C VAL A 155 11.80 -25.42 11.30
N PRO A 156 12.76 -26.31 11.58
CA PRO A 156 14.17 -25.95 11.69
C PRO A 156 14.75 -25.53 10.33
N VAL A 157 15.77 -24.66 10.36
CA VAL A 157 16.44 -24.12 9.16
C VAL A 157 16.97 -25.22 8.23
N SER A 158 17.37 -26.37 8.77
CA SER A 158 17.82 -27.53 7.99
C SER A 158 16.74 -28.11 7.06
N SER A 159 15.47 -27.94 7.41
CA SER A 159 14.32 -28.50 6.68
C SER A 159 13.63 -27.47 5.78
N TRP A 160 14.10 -26.22 5.73
CA TRP A 160 13.51 -25.19 4.87
C TRP A 160 13.53 -25.56 3.38
N GLY A 161 14.54 -26.33 2.95
CA GLY A 161 14.61 -26.83 1.57
C GLY A 161 13.49 -27.81 1.22
N GLU A 162 13.00 -28.58 2.19
CA GLU A 162 11.85 -29.49 2.03
C GLU A 162 10.57 -28.67 1.98
N SER A 163 10.38 -27.74 2.92
CA SER A 163 9.22 -26.84 2.94
C SER A 163 9.05 -26.01 1.67
N LEU A 164 10.15 -25.64 0.99
CA LEU A 164 10.10 -24.95 -0.31
C LEU A 164 9.67 -25.88 -1.45
N ARG A 165 10.04 -27.16 -1.42
CA ARG A 165 9.61 -28.14 -2.42
C ARG A 165 8.12 -28.44 -2.29
N ASP A 166 7.64 -28.49 -1.05
CA ASP A 166 6.25 -28.82 -0.74
C ASP A 166 5.34 -27.58 -0.73
N ILE A 167 5.83 -26.43 -1.24
CA ILE A 167 5.07 -25.17 -1.29
C ILE A 167 3.72 -25.30 -1.96
N GLY A 168 3.60 -26.13 -2.99
CA GLY A 168 2.32 -26.39 -3.65
C GLY A 168 1.33 -27.14 -2.76
N GLU A 169 1.82 -28.04 -1.91
CA GLU A 169 1.00 -28.92 -1.08
C GLU A 169 0.41 -28.16 0.11
N TRP A 170 1.24 -27.55 0.94
CA TRP A 170 0.74 -26.81 2.11
C TRP A 170 -0.01 -25.53 1.71
N PHE A 171 0.32 -24.91 0.58
CA PHE A 171 -0.42 -23.75 0.10
C PHE A 171 -1.81 -24.12 -0.43
N SER A 172 -1.94 -25.27 -1.13
CA SER A 172 -3.23 -25.72 -1.67
C SER A 172 -4.12 -26.38 -0.61
N ALA A 173 -3.52 -27.04 0.37
CA ALA A 173 -4.24 -27.58 1.53
C ALA A 173 -4.86 -26.48 2.39
N GLY A 174 -4.29 -25.27 2.38
CA GLY A 174 -4.78 -24.14 3.18
C GLY A 174 -4.62 -24.34 4.68
N ASP A 175 -3.81 -25.32 5.10
CA ASP A 175 -3.59 -25.69 6.48
C ASP A 175 -2.27 -25.12 6.98
N TYR A 176 -2.34 -24.26 7.99
CA TYR A 176 -1.16 -23.62 8.55
C TYR A 176 -0.28 -24.62 9.32
N GLU A 177 -0.83 -25.72 9.84
CA GLU A 177 -0.06 -26.70 10.65
C GLU A 177 0.95 -27.47 9.79
N GLN A 178 0.68 -27.61 8.50
CA GLN A 178 1.58 -28.23 7.52
C GLN A 178 2.54 -27.21 6.90
N SER A 179 2.44 -25.94 7.29
CA SER A 179 3.24 -24.85 6.76
C SER A 179 4.42 -24.51 7.68
N PRO A 180 5.47 -23.84 7.18
CA PRO A 180 6.60 -23.41 8.00
C PRO A 180 6.29 -22.20 8.90
N TYR A 181 5.05 -21.72 8.96
CA TYR A 181 4.67 -20.53 9.72
C TYR A 181 4.23 -20.86 11.15
N ALA A 182 4.52 -19.93 12.08
CA ALA A 182 4.20 -20.09 13.50
C ALA A 182 2.72 -19.93 13.87
N SER A 183 1.91 -19.35 12.99
CA SER A 183 0.48 -19.12 13.25
C SER A 183 -0.34 -19.02 11.98
N GLU A 184 -1.63 -19.31 12.10
CA GLU A 184 -2.62 -19.16 11.02
C GLU A 184 -2.65 -17.74 10.43
N THR A 185 -2.52 -16.72 11.29
CA THR A 185 -2.53 -15.32 10.84
C THR A 185 -1.32 -15.00 9.97
N VAL A 186 -0.11 -15.45 10.37
CA VAL A 186 1.11 -15.21 9.60
C VAL A 186 1.05 -15.97 8.28
N PHE A 187 0.58 -17.23 8.31
CA PHE A 187 0.33 -18.02 7.10
C PHE A 187 -0.62 -17.29 6.14
N ALA A 188 -1.79 -16.84 6.61
CA ALA A 188 -2.78 -16.17 5.77
C ALA A 188 -2.21 -14.88 5.12
N ILE A 189 -1.54 -14.04 5.91
CA ILE A 189 -0.92 -12.79 5.40
C ILE A 189 0.16 -13.12 4.36
N CYS A 190 1.04 -14.07 4.66
CA CYS A 190 2.13 -14.45 3.76
C CYS A 190 1.61 -15.09 2.47
N SER A 191 0.55 -15.90 2.55
CA SER A 191 -0.08 -16.54 1.40
C SER A 191 -0.71 -15.51 0.45
N VAL A 192 -1.43 -14.51 0.99
CA VAL A 192 -1.96 -13.40 0.19
C VAL A 192 -0.82 -12.58 -0.42
N TRP A 193 0.22 -12.27 0.36
CA TRP A 193 1.35 -11.48 -0.13
C TRP A 193 2.14 -12.23 -1.22
N LEU A 194 2.29 -13.55 -1.12
CA LEU A 194 2.90 -14.37 -2.18
C LEU A 194 2.17 -14.19 -3.51
N ILE A 195 0.83 -14.25 -3.50
CA ILE A 195 0.02 -14.02 -4.70
C ILE A 195 0.28 -12.63 -5.29
N VAL A 196 0.30 -11.59 -4.44
CA VAL A 196 0.56 -10.20 -4.88
C VAL A 196 1.94 -10.08 -5.52
N VAL A 197 2.99 -10.65 -4.91
CA VAL A 197 4.35 -10.62 -5.46
C VAL A 197 4.44 -11.35 -6.80
N VAL A 198 3.79 -12.50 -6.95
CA VAL A 198 3.75 -13.24 -8.22
C VAL A 198 3.10 -12.38 -9.32
N ILE A 199 1.98 -11.72 -9.02
CA ILE A 199 1.31 -10.81 -9.95
C ILE A 199 2.24 -9.66 -10.35
N ASP A 200 2.92 -9.04 -9.39
CA ASP A 200 3.82 -7.91 -9.63
C ASP A 200 5.04 -8.31 -10.47
N VAL A 201 5.58 -9.52 -10.26
CA VAL A 201 6.66 -10.08 -11.08
C VAL A 201 6.19 -10.32 -12.52
N ILE A 202 5.02 -10.95 -12.71
CA ILE A 202 4.45 -11.18 -14.04
C ILE A 202 4.19 -9.84 -14.75
N TYR A 203 3.63 -8.86 -14.04
CA TYR A 203 3.38 -7.52 -14.57
C TYR A 203 4.67 -6.83 -15.03
N SER A 204 5.70 -6.81 -14.17
CA SER A 204 6.99 -6.21 -14.53
C SER A 204 7.68 -6.96 -15.68
N ALA A 205 7.58 -8.30 -15.72
CA ALA A 205 8.14 -9.10 -16.81
C ALA A 205 7.43 -8.81 -18.14
N SER A 206 6.10 -8.62 -18.12
CA SER A 206 5.33 -8.29 -19.33
C SER A 206 5.81 -6.99 -20.01
N HIS A 207 6.17 -5.98 -19.22
CA HIS A 207 6.72 -4.72 -19.72
C HIS A 207 8.09 -4.92 -20.36
N LEU A 208 8.94 -5.78 -19.80
CA LEU A 208 10.25 -6.13 -20.35
C LEU A 208 10.12 -6.82 -21.72
N PHE A 209 9.25 -7.82 -21.82
CA PHE A 209 9.02 -8.57 -23.07
C PHE A 209 8.37 -7.70 -24.17
N SER A 210 7.46 -6.80 -23.82
CA SER A 210 6.77 -5.92 -24.79
C SER A 210 7.69 -4.92 -25.51
N LEU A 211 8.85 -4.61 -24.92
CA LEU A 211 9.84 -3.70 -25.49
C LEU A 211 10.93 -4.45 -26.27
N GLY A 212 11.31 -5.66 -25.83
CA GLY A 212 12.25 -6.52 -26.55
C GLY A 212 11.73 -7.02 -27.91
N SER A 213 10.41 -7.03 -28.11
CA SER A 213 9.79 -7.35 -29.41
C SER A 213 9.71 -6.16 -30.38
N ARG A 214 10.06 -4.94 -29.94
CA ARG A 214 10.03 -3.71 -30.74
C ARG A 214 11.42 -3.18 -31.12
N SER A 215 12.49 -3.85 -30.70
CA SER A 215 13.89 -3.58 -31.08
C SER A 215 14.36 -4.59 -32.11
#